data_AF-A0A4Q2DG90-F1
#
_entry.id   AF-A0A4Q2DG90-F1
#
_cell.length_a   1.000
_cell.length_b   1.000
_cell.length_c   1.000
_cell.angle_alpha   90.00
_cell.angle_beta   90.00
_cell.angle_gamma   90.00
#
_symmetry.space_group_name_H-M   'P 1'
#
loop_
_entity.id
_entity.type
_entity.pdbx_description
1 polymer ?
#
loop_
_entity_poly.entity_id
_entity_poly.type
_entity_poly.pdbx_seq_one_letter_code
_entity_poly.pdbx_strand_id
1 'polypeptide(L)'
;MLSSGLHHVLALVMLNTCVRALVVTIPAQAPSGASTIAPDHVSLSIEQDRWTDWIGSTSRNEFFYNSLDNLVSLTGVPPRIRLGGQTADAANPSNSPSVEFSNSFYDNTTVSSNQPYPAAFGMSVGSKFYPTVRFLPKNTRVVTGINYGANDDLRASVHISEIVKAFQSPEVVAQGVTLEAIELGHEPDRYGKDNYFKSWDIHWSDTSAKYLVEWTNWVKNIIEVLRSGWLGLPYDPPFWTASISASGPRTESWTGKYLVNNGLLPGNIAANIKTFSQHHYSGTACKGNAKDLQTLMTKSRIREGLKAFESDIRAAKSKGIDYVLGEANSFSCHGAAGVSNVAGSAIWALDYLLYASQLGISRVYFHQGVGYKFNFIQPTALSRSPLDNSAMSPPHQPYVQPSYYAAIIAAEAIGTSGNTRVVELSTSDESVSGYAFYEGDTLVKALFINSKAHLRSDDARSQVSINLELDAPVSGLVTLKRLFIPHAEASGGLTWGGLSYETPDARATGVSRVESINPADGFYLRATEVALVSFGN
;
A
#
# COMPACT_ATOMS: atom_id res chain seq x y z
N MET A 1 33.66 64.97 39.63
CA MET A 1 32.63 64.09 39.04
C MET A 1 33.20 63.53 37.76
N LEU A 2 33.73 62.30 37.81
CA LEU A 2 34.28 61.55 36.68
C LEU A 2 33.16 60.67 36.12
N SER A 3 32.91 60.75 34.81
CA SER A 3 31.98 59.86 34.09
C SER A 3 32.79 59.07 33.07
N SER A 4 32.86 57.76 33.29
CA SER A 4 33.53 56.77 32.43
C SER A 4 32.55 56.22 31.40
N GLY A 5 32.82 56.46 30.11
CA GLY A 5 32.10 55.85 28.99
C GLY A 5 32.64 54.45 28.68
N LEU A 6 31.85 53.43 29.02
CA LEU A 6 32.17 52.02 28.79
C LEU A 6 31.73 51.61 27.37
N HIS A 7 32.66 51.47 26.44
CA HIS A 7 32.40 50.94 25.10
C HIS A 7 32.26 49.41 25.17
N HIS A 8 31.07 48.89 24.90
CA HIS A 8 30.83 47.45 24.73
C HIS A 8 31.22 47.05 23.31
N VAL A 9 32.30 46.27 23.18
CA VAL A 9 32.64 45.56 21.95
C VAL A 9 31.76 44.31 21.89
N LEU A 10 30.82 44.28 20.94
CA LEU A 10 30.01 43.10 20.65
C LEU A 10 30.84 42.13 19.81
N ALA A 11 31.36 41.06 20.43
CA ALA A 11 32.01 39.98 19.72
C ALA A 11 30.95 39.09 19.04
N LEU A 12 30.88 39.16 17.72
CA LEU A 12 30.04 38.27 16.91
C LEU A 12 30.70 36.87 16.91
N VAL A 13 30.24 35.98 17.78
CA VAL A 13 30.65 34.58 17.77
C VAL A 13 29.94 33.89 16.60
N MET A 14 30.63 33.76 15.47
CA MET A 14 30.25 32.84 14.40
C MET A 14 30.40 31.41 14.93
N LEU A 15 29.32 30.84 15.46
CA LEU A 15 29.22 29.40 15.70
C LEU A 15 29.19 28.70 14.34
N ASN A 16 30.37 28.36 13.81
CA ASN A 16 30.51 27.35 12.77
C ASN A 16 30.05 26.01 13.36
N THR A 17 28.75 25.75 13.26
CA THR A 17 28.24 24.39 13.40
C THR A 17 28.82 23.59 12.24
N CYS A 18 29.83 22.78 12.53
CA CYS A 18 30.35 21.83 11.57
C CYS A 18 29.23 20.82 11.29
N VAL A 19 28.41 21.08 10.27
CA VAL A 19 27.41 20.13 9.78
C VAL A 19 28.22 18.96 9.21
N ARG A 20 28.42 17.93 10.02
CA ARG A 20 29.12 16.72 9.61
C ARG A 20 28.31 16.10 8.48
N ALA A 21 28.89 16.05 7.29
CA ALA A 21 28.23 15.45 6.14
C ALA A 21 27.99 13.96 6.40
N LEU A 22 26.79 13.51 6.05
CA LEU A 22 26.43 12.10 6.02
C LEU A 22 27.01 11.51 4.73
N VAL A 23 28.12 10.83 4.87
CA VAL A 23 28.74 10.06 3.79
C VAL A 23 27.91 8.79 3.58
N VAL A 24 27.44 8.57 2.35
CA VAL A 24 26.71 7.37 1.96
C VAL A 24 27.43 6.69 0.80
N THR A 25 27.94 5.49 1.06
CA THR A 25 28.56 4.66 0.03
C THR A 25 27.47 4.01 -0.83
N ILE A 26 27.55 4.22 -2.15
CA ILE A 26 26.65 3.62 -3.13
C ILE A 26 27.45 2.64 -3.98
N PRO A 27 27.10 1.34 -3.99
CA PRO A 27 27.69 0.40 -4.92
C PRO A 27 27.35 0.77 -6.36
N ALA A 28 28.34 0.83 -7.24
CA ALA A 28 28.16 1.06 -8.66
C ALA A 28 27.58 -0.19 -9.36
N GLN A 29 27.79 -1.37 -8.76
CA GLN A 29 27.21 -2.63 -9.18
C GLN A 29 26.24 -3.19 -8.15
N ALA A 30 25.17 -3.83 -8.63
CA ALA A 30 24.18 -4.41 -7.73
C ALA A 30 24.82 -5.46 -6.82
N PRO A 31 24.81 -5.27 -5.48
CA PRO A 31 25.38 -6.26 -4.56
C PRO A 31 24.59 -7.57 -4.62
N SER A 32 25.20 -8.68 -4.18
CA SER A 32 24.56 -9.99 -4.16
C SER A 32 23.25 -10.04 -3.35
N GLY A 33 23.11 -9.15 -2.36
CA GLY A 33 21.90 -8.99 -1.56
C GLY A 33 20.82 -8.07 -2.15
N ALA A 34 21.03 -7.47 -3.33
CA ALA A 34 20.03 -6.60 -3.95
C ALA A 34 18.82 -7.42 -4.46
N SER A 35 17.65 -7.15 -3.88
CA SER A 35 16.39 -7.80 -4.23
C SER A 35 15.84 -7.29 -5.55
N THR A 36 15.30 -8.17 -6.39
CA THR A 36 14.44 -7.75 -7.51
C THR A 36 13.17 -7.11 -6.96
N ILE A 37 12.80 -5.95 -7.49
CA ILE A 37 11.56 -5.25 -7.16
C ILE A 37 10.64 -5.25 -8.37
N ALA A 38 9.39 -5.65 -8.15
CA ALA A 38 8.42 -5.71 -9.24
C ALA A 38 7.95 -4.30 -9.65
N PRO A 39 7.69 -4.03 -10.95
CA PRO A 39 7.11 -2.76 -11.39
C PRO A 39 5.76 -2.44 -10.73
N ASP A 40 5.03 -3.47 -10.31
CA ASP A 40 3.74 -3.40 -9.60
C ASP A 40 3.89 -3.57 -8.07
N HIS A 41 5.08 -3.29 -7.50
CA HIS A 41 5.33 -3.46 -6.07
C HIS A 41 4.38 -2.62 -5.20
N VAL A 42 4.03 -1.41 -5.67
CA VAL A 42 2.90 -0.64 -5.15
C VAL A 42 1.61 -1.12 -5.83
N SER A 43 0.68 -1.64 -5.03
CA SER A 43 -0.62 -2.14 -5.47
C SER A 43 -1.71 -1.66 -4.51
N LEU A 44 -2.98 -1.85 -4.87
CA LEU A 44 -4.11 -1.36 -4.07
C LEU A 44 -4.99 -2.49 -3.58
N SER A 45 -5.33 -2.45 -2.28
CA SER A 45 -6.40 -3.25 -1.68
C SER A 45 -7.61 -2.35 -1.51
N ILE A 46 -8.81 -2.77 -1.94
CA ILE A 46 -10.00 -1.92 -1.97
C ILE A 46 -11.19 -2.70 -1.38
N GLU A 47 -11.96 -2.07 -0.50
CA GLU A 47 -13.24 -2.60 -0.02
C GLU A 47 -14.22 -2.87 -1.18
N GLN A 48 -14.94 -4.00 -1.13
CA GLN A 48 -15.89 -4.41 -2.17
C GLN A 48 -17.17 -3.57 -2.20
N ASP A 49 -17.65 -3.08 -1.06
CA ASP A 49 -19.00 -2.50 -0.88
C ASP A 49 -19.33 -1.28 -1.74
N ARG A 50 -18.31 -0.53 -2.15
CA ARG A 50 -18.42 0.65 -3.00
C ARG A 50 -17.60 0.57 -4.26
N TRP A 51 -17.30 -0.64 -4.73
CA TRP A 51 -16.47 -0.83 -5.91
C TRP A 51 -16.93 0.00 -7.12
N THR A 52 -18.24 0.14 -7.37
CA THR A 52 -18.76 0.97 -8.47
C THR A 52 -18.54 2.47 -8.30
N ASP A 53 -18.31 2.97 -7.08
CA ASP A 53 -17.88 4.36 -6.84
C ASP A 53 -16.40 4.55 -7.23
N TRP A 54 -15.59 3.49 -7.08
CA TRP A 54 -14.18 3.48 -7.48
C TRP A 54 -14.04 3.38 -8.99
N ILE A 55 -14.58 2.33 -9.58
CA ILE A 55 -14.29 1.95 -10.96
C ILE A 55 -15.29 2.52 -11.97
N GLY A 56 -16.48 2.88 -11.50
CA GLY A 56 -17.64 3.19 -12.31
C GLY A 56 -18.59 2.00 -12.53
N SER A 57 -19.75 2.24 -13.12
CA SER A 57 -20.78 1.22 -13.35
C SER A 57 -21.08 1.05 -14.84
N THR A 58 -21.72 2.05 -15.44
CA THR A 58 -22.02 2.11 -16.89
C THR A 58 -20.94 2.83 -17.68
N SER A 59 -20.16 3.70 -17.03
CA SER A 59 -19.01 4.40 -17.58
C SER A 59 -17.84 4.34 -16.60
N ARG A 60 -16.62 4.39 -17.14
CA ARG A 60 -15.40 4.42 -16.34
C ARG A 60 -15.32 5.66 -15.45
N ASN A 61 -14.83 5.49 -14.23
CA ASN A 61 -14.38 6.60 -13.41
C ASN A 61 -13.00 7.08 -13.91
N GLU A 62 -12.98 8.19 -14.67
CA GLU A 62 -11.75 8.73 -15.27
C GLU A 62 -10.74 9.20 -14.21
N PHE A 63 -11.20 9.71 -13.06
CA PHE A 63 -10.29 10.13 -11.98
C PHE A 63 -9.50 8.94 -11.44
N PHE A 64 -10.19 7.85 -11.11
CA PHE A 64 -9.55 6.63 -10.64
C PHE A 64 -8.65 6.03 -11.74
N TYR A 65 -9.13 5.94 -12.98
CA TYR A 65 -8.32 5.44 -14.09
C TYR A 65 -7.02 6.24 -14.27
N ASN A 66 -7.11 7.58 -14.35
CA ASN A 66 -5.96 8.46 -14.53
C ASN A 66 -4.94 8.30 -13.39
N SER A 67 -5.41 8.13 -12.16
CA SER A 67 -4.53 7.92 -11.01
C SER A 67 -3.72 6.62 -11.11
N LEU A 68 -4.28 5.55 -11.70
CA LEU A 68 -3.56 4.30 -11.96
C LEU A 68 -2.67 4.42 -13.21
N ASP A 69 -3.15 5.12 -14.24
CA ASP A 69 -2.46 5.30 -15.52
C ASP A 69 -1.18 6.15 -15.38
N ASN A 70 -1.13 7.05 -14.40
CA ASN A 70 0.11 7.73 -14.03
C ASN A 70 1.20 6.74 -13.57
N LEU A 71 0.82 5.69 -12.82
CA LEU A 71 1.75 4.64 -12.40
C LEU A 71 2.18 3.78 -13.59
N VAL A 72 1.23 3.40 -14.45
CA VAL A 72 1.51 2.69 -15.72
C VAL A 72 2.53 3.45 -16.56
N SER A 73 2.42 4.77 -16.63
CA SER A 73 3.33 5.62 -17.41
C SER A 73 4.77 5.61 -16.86
N LEU A 74 4.95 5.30 -15.57
CA LEU A 74 6.25 5.29 -14.89
C LEU A 74 6.87 3.89 -14.85
N THR A 75 6.06 2.83 -14.82
CA THR A 75 6.51 1.44 -14.62
C THR A 75 6.28 0.54 -15.83
N GLY A 76 5.47 0.97 -16.79
CA GLY A 76 5.03 0.18 -17.94
C GLY A 76 3.99 -0.91 -17.60
N VAL A 77 3.63 -1.07 -16.32
CA VAL A 77 2.73 -2.12 -15.84
C VAL A 77 1.75 -1.51 -14.83
N PRO A 78 0.45 -1.82 -14.91
CA PRO A 78 -0.51 -1.33 -13.92
C PRO A 78 -0.25 -1.90 -12.53
N PRO A 79 -0.58 -1.15 -11.47
CA PRO A 79 -0.66 -1.73 -10.13
C PRO A 79 -1.70 -2.85 -10.12
N ARG A 80 -1.53 -3.83 -9.23
CA ARG A 80 -2.53 -4.88 -9.01
C ARG A 80 -3.64 -4.37 -8.11
N ILE A 81 -4.82 -4.96 -8.27
CA ILE A 81 -6.00 -4.64 -7.48
C ILE A 81 -6.43 -5.87 -6.69
N ARG A 82 -6.53 -5.75 -5.37
CA ARG A 82 -7.18 -6.73 -4.49
C ARG A 82 -8.53 -6.16 -4.07
N LEU A 83 -9.62 -6.75 -4.56
CA LEU A 83 -10.99 -6.42 -4.14
C LEU A 83 -11.36 -7.30 -2.96
N GLY A 84 -11.27 -6.77 -1.75
CA GLY A 84 -11.37 -7.56 -0.52
C GLY A 84 -11.87 -6.71 0.64
N GLY A 85 -11.09 -6.72 1.73
CA GLY A 85 -11.45 -6.04 2.97
C GLY A 85 -12.53 -6.81 3.74
N GLN A 86 -12.97 -6.23 4.85
CA GLN A 86 -14.02 -6.81 5.69
C GLN A 86 -15.31 -7.04 4.89
N THR A 87 -15.57 -6.19 3.90
CA THR A 87 -16.79 -6.27 3.07
C THR A 87 -16.83 -7.50 2.16
N ALA A 88 -15.68 -8.15 1.88
CA ALA A 88 -15.68 -9.43 1.17
C ALA A 88 -16.37 -10.54 1.95
N ASP A 89 -16.24 -10.56 3.28
CA ASP A 89 -16.98 -11.47 4.17
C ASP A 89 -18.44 -11.06 4.40
N ALA A 90 -18.88 -9.99 3.74
CA ALA A 90 -20.28 -9.58 3.68
C ALA A 90 -20.91 -9.82 2.29
N ALA A 91 -20.10 -10.15 1.27
CA ALA A 91 -20.52 -10.21 -0.13
C ALA A 91 -21.04 -11.57 -0.56
N ASN A 92 -22.32 -11.61 -0.98
CA ASN A 92 -22.98 -12.81 -1.46
C ASN A 92 -23.54 -12.60 -2.88
N PRO A 93 -23.48 -13.61 -3.77
CA PRO A 93 -24.05 -13.50 -5.10
C PRO A 93 -25.58 -13.38 -5.02
N SER A 94 -26.16 -12.57 -5.91
CA SER A 94 -27.60 -12.33 -5.99
C SER A 94 -28.13 -12.71 -7.37
N ASN A 95 -29.21 -13.49 -7.38
CA ASN A 95 -29.96 -13.82 -8.60
C ASN A 95 -31.14 -12.87 -8.84
N SER A 96 -31.30 -11.82 -8.00
CA SER A 96 -32.37 -10.85 -8.20
C SER A 96 -32.08 -9.99 -9.43
N PRO A 97 -33.01 -9.90 -10.41
CA PRO A 97 -32.82 -9.03 -11.57
C PRO A 97 -32.76 -7.54 -11.21
N SER A 98 -33.20 -7.16 -9.99
CA SER A 98 -33.11 -5.78 -9.49
C SER A 98 -31.71 -5.40 -9.00
N VAL A 99 -30.82 -6.37 -8.78
CA VAL A 99 -29.45 -6.13 -8.33
C VAL A 99 -28.53 -6.35 -9.52
N GLU A 100 -28.29 -5.29 -10.30
CA GLU A 100 -27.40 -5.39 -11.45
C GLU A 100 -25.92 -5.41 -11.05
N PHE A 101 -25.51 -4.50 -10.16
CA PHE A 101 -24.13 -4.34 -9.70
C PHE A 101 -24.00 -4.81 -8.26
N SER A 102 -24.36 -4.00 -7.28
CA SER A 102 -24.41 -4.42 -5.89
C SER A 102 -25.49 -3.67 -5.13
N ASN A 103 -25.95 -4.26 -4.04
CA ASN A 103 -26.69 -3.57 -2.99
C ASN A 103 -25.96 -3.80 -1.67
N SER A 104 -25.48 -2.71 -1.07
CA SER A 104 -24.66 -2.72 0.13
C SER A 104 -25.46 -2.19 1.32
N PHE A 105 -25.40 -2.89 2.44
CA PHE A 105 -26.14 -2.58 3.66
C PHE A 105 -25.20 -2.01 4.71
N TYR A 106 -25.51 -0.81 5.20
CA TYR A 106 -24.71 -0.06 6.16
C TYR A 106 -25.45 0.07 7.48
N ASP A 107 -24.74 -0.09 8.59
CA ASP A 107 -25.27 0.22 9.90
C ASP A 107 -25.03 1.70 10.21
N ASN A 108 -26.08 2.52 10.09
CA ASN A 108 -25.98 3.95 10.30
C ASN A 108 -25.62 4.32 11.77
N THR A 109 -25.74 3.38 12.71
CA THR A 109 -25.31 3.58 14.11
C THR A 109 -23.79 3.54 14.28
N THR A 110 -23.06 2.98 13.32
CA THR A 110 -21.59 2.93 13.31
C THR A 110 -20.95 4.21 12.75
N VAL A 111 -21.75 5.09 12.12
CA VAL A 111 -21.29 6.39 11.64
C VAL A 111 -20.85 7.25 12.82
N SER A 112 -19.59 7.68 12.81
CA SER A 112 -19.00 8.50 13.87
C SER A 112 -17.98 9.49 13.31
N SER A 113 -17.48 10.40 14.15
CA SER A 113 -16.37 11.30 13.76
C SER A 113 -15.11 10.53 13.35
N ASN A 114 -14.86 9.38 13.96
CA ASN A 114 -13.72 8.52 13.61
C ASN A 114 -13.97 7.70 12.34
N GLN A 115 -15.21 7.24 12.11
CA GLN A 115 -15.61 6.46 10.93
C GLN A 115 -16.84 7.07 10.25
N PRO A 116 -16.69 8.15 9.45
CA PRO A 116 -17.81 8.82 8.78
C PRO A 116 -18.46 7.99 7.66
N TYR A 117 -17.69 7.02 7.14
CA TYR A 117 -18.06 6.09 6.09
C TYR A 117 -17.72 4.67 6.58
N PRO A 118 -18.66 3.97 7.24
CA PRO A 118 -18.45 2.60 7.66
C PRO A 118 -18.46 1.65 6.46
N ALA A 119 -17.75 0.53 6.59
CA ALA A 119 -17.86 -0.62 5.70
C ALA A 119 -19.27 -1.22 5.76
N ALA A 120 -19.74 -1.79 4.66
CA ALA A 120 -21.00 -2.54 4.65
C ALA A 120 -20.90 -3.81 5.50
N PHE A 121 -21.97 -4.11 6.26
CA PHE A 121 -22.09 -5.36 7.03
C PHE A 121 -22.74 -6.49 6.22
N GLY A 122 -23.36 -6.15 5.09
CA GLY A 122 -23.99 -7.09 4.18
C GLY A 122 -23.94 -6.56 2.76
N MET A 123 -23.77 -7.45 1.78
CA MET A 123 -23.78 -7.08 0.38
C MET A 123 -24.41 -8.17 -0.47
N SER A 124 -25.23 -7.75 -1.43
CA SER A 124 -25.72 -8.57 -2.54
C SER A 124 -25.01 -8.15 -3.82
N VAL A 125 -24.40 -9.09 -4.53
CA VAL A 125 -23.58 -8.84 -5.73
C VAL A 125 -24.27 -9.40 -6.98
N GLY A 126 -24.54 -8.54 -7.95
CA GLY A 126 -25.19 -8.87 -9.22
C GLY A 126 -24.19 -9.18 -10.33
N SER A 127 -24.71 -9.69 -11.46
CA SER A 127 -23.89 -10.16 -12.58
C SER A 127 -23.11 -9.07 -13.31
N LYS A 128 -23.50 -7.79 -13.21
CA LYS A 128 -22.75 -6.66 -13.82
C LYS A 128 -21.66 -6.11 -12.90
N PHE A 129 -21.50 -6.59 -11.67
CA PHE A 129 -20.49 -6.11 -10.74
C PHE A 129 -19.06 -6.36 -11.25
N TYR A 130 -18.65 -7.63 -11.37
CA TYR A 130 -17.28 -7.97 -11.75
C TYR A 130 -16.91 -7.57 -13.19
N PRO A 131 -17.83 -7.56 -14.19
CA PRO A 131 -17.50 -7.05 -15.52
C PRO A 131 -17.04 -5.59 -15.56
N THR A 132 -17.26 -4.79 -14.50
CA THR A 132 -16.74 -3.42 -14.40
C THR A 132 -15.20 -3.35 -14.34
N VAL A 133 -14.50 -4.46 -14.02
CA VAL A 133 -13.03 -4.50 -14.05
C VAL A 133 -12.46 -4.19 -15.44
N ARG A 134 -13.26 -4.27 -16.51
CA ARG A 134 -12.92 -3.78 -17.85
C ARG A 134 -12.54 -2.29 -17.90
N PHE A 135 -12.88 -1.52 -16.89
CA PHE A 135 -12.53 -0.10 -16.82
C PHE A 135 -11.16 0.15 -16.17
N LEU A 136 -10.48 -0.88 -15.68
CA LEU A 136 -9.10 -0.79 -15.22
C LEU A 136 -8.14 -0.56 -16.40
N PRO A 137 -6.91 -0.06 -16.15
CA PRO A 137 -5.86 -0.06 -17.15
C PRO A 137 -5.65 -1.43 -17.80
N LYS A 138 -5.17 -1.40 -19.05
CA LYS A 138 -4.94 -2.61 -19.82
C LYS A 138 -3.96 -3.53 -19.08
N ASN A 139 -4.24 -4.84 -19.10
CA ASN A 139 -3.43 -5.88 -18.45
C ASN A 139 -3.39 -5.84 -16.92
N THR A 140 -4.30 -5.11 -16.25
CA THR A 140 -4.39 -5.14 -14.77
C THR A 140 -4.71 -6.55 -14.28
N ARG A 141 -3.99 -6.97 -13.23
CA ARG A 141 -4.26 -8.22 -12.52
C ARG A 141 -5.10 -7.96 -11.29
N VAL A 142 -6.11 -8.80 -11.08
CA VAL A 142 -7.10 -8.62 -10.01
C VAL A 142 -7.18 -9.86 -9.14
N VAL A 143 -7.21 -9.65 -7.83
CA VAL A 143 -7.52 -10.66 -6.83
C VAL A 143 -8.88 -10.34 -6.23
N THR A 144 -9.75 -11.34 -6.09
CA THR A 144 -11.10 -11.14 -5.56
C THR A 144 -11.32 -11.94 -4.29
N GLY A 145 -11.70 -11.24 -3.22
CA GLY A 145 -12.12 -11.80 -1.94
C GLY A 145 -13.47 -12.50 -2.03
N ILE A 146 -13.60 -13.63 -1.33
CA ILE A 146 -14.81 -14.44 -1.24
C ILE A 146 -15.22 -14.59 0.21
N ASN A 147 -16.53 -14.52 0.44
CA ASN A 147 -17.15 -14.63 1.75
C ASN A 147 -16.94 -16.03 2.36
N TYR A 148 -15.93 -16.13 3.22
CA TYR A 148 -15.64 -17.30 4.03
C TYR A 148 -16.39 -17.24 5.37
N GLY A 149 -16.71 -16.03 5.84
CA GLY A 149 -17.52 -15.78 7.03
C GLY A 149 -18.92 -16.42 6.96
N ALA A 150 -19.52 -16.54 5.78
CA ALA A 150 -20.86 -17.11 5.63
C ALA A 150 -20.97 -18.60 6.00
N ASN A 151 -19.83 -19.29 6.18
CA ASN A 151 -19.75 -20.73 6.43
C ASN A 151 -20.58 -21.59 5.44
N ASP A 152 -20.59 -21.20 4.16
CA ASP A 152 -21.25 -21.87 3.03
C ASP A 152 -20.30 -21.96 1.80
N ASP A 153 -19.62 -23.11 1.64
CA ASP A 153 -18.64 -23.35 0.56
C ASP A 153 -19.30 -23.54 -0.82
N LEU A 154 -20.55 -23.99 -0.85
CA LEU A 154 -21.36 -24.06 -2.06
C LEU A 154 -21.66 -22.66 -2.59
N ARG A 155 -22.09 -21.73 -1.72
CA ARG A 155 -22.31 -20.33 -2.09
C ARG A 155 -21.01 -19.67 -2.54
N ALA A 156 -19.88 -19.96 -1.88
CA ALA A 156 -18.57 -19.50 -2.32
C ALA A 156 -18.23 -20.01 -3.73
N SER A 157 -18.49 -21.29 -4.02
CA SER A 157 -18.29 -21.89 -5.35
C SER A 157 -19.13 -21.22 -6.44
N VAL A 158 -20.40 -20.92 -6.15
CA VAL A 158 -21.29 -20.17 -7.06
C VAL A 158 -20.74 -18.77 -7.30
N HIS A 159 -20.33 -18.06 -6.25
CA HIS A 159 -19.80 -16.71 -6.37
C HIS A 159 -18.51 -16.68 -7.23
N ILE A 160 -17.58 -17.62 -7.00
CA ILE A 160 -16.36 -17.75 -7.80
C ILE A 160 -16.69 -18.05 -9.27
N SER A 161 -17.69 -18.88 -9.55
CA SER A 161 -18.13 -19.13 -10.93
C SER A 161 -18.59 -17.86 -11.64
N GLU A 162 -19.36 -17.00 -10.96
CA GLU A 162 -19.80 -15.71 -11.52
C GLU A 162 -18.62 -14.74 -11.77
N ILE A 163 -17.63 -14.74 -10.88
CA ILE A 163 -16.38 -13.99 -11.08
C ILE A 163 -15.64 -14.51 -12.32
N VAL A 164 -15.42 -15.82 -12.41
CA VAL A 164 -14.73 -16.43 -13.56
C VAL A 164 -15.44 -16.10 -14.88
N LYS A 165 -16.78 -16.21 -14.91
CA LYS A 165 -17.58 -15.80 -16.09
C LYS A 165 -17.36 -14.34 -16.44
N ALA A 166 -17.31 -13.44 -15.45
CA ALA A 166 -17.06 -12.02 -15.69
C ALA A 166 -15.67 -11.78 -16.30
N PHE A 167 -14.62 -12.44 -15.82
CA PHE A 167 -13.26 -12.31 -16.37
C PHE A 167 -13.08 -12.98 -17.74
N GLN A 168 -13.97 -13.90 -18.10
CA GLN A 168 -14.04 -14.50 -19.44
C GLN A 168 -14.95 -13.72 -20.41
N SER A 169 -15.63 -12.67 -19.94
CA SER A 169 -16.47 -11.84 -20.81
C SER A 169 -15.64 -11.15 -21.90
N PRO A 170 -16.19 -10.97 -23.13
CA PRO A 170 -15.44 -10.38 -24.24
C PRO A 170 -14.82 -9.01 -23.91
N GLU A 171 -15.51 -8.18 -23.15
CA GLU A 171 -15.07 -6.83 -22.79
C GLU A 171 -13.88 -6.85 -21.82
N VAL A 172 -13.87 -7.77 -20.86
CA VAL A 172 -12.75 -7.92 -19.91
C VAL A 172 -11.54 -8.56 -20.61
N VAL A 173 -11.78 -9.58 -21.44
CA VAL A 173 -10.72 -10.22 -22.25
C VAL A 173 -10.07 -9.22 -23.22
N ALA A 174 -10.86 -8.35 -23.86
CA ALA A 174 -10.33 -7.31 -24.75
C ALA A 174 -9.39 -6.32 -24.04
N GLN A 175 -9.61 -6.09 -22.74
CA GLN A 175 -8.74 -5.25 -21.90
C GLN A 175 -7.51 -6.00 -21.36
N GLY A 176 -7.45 -7.32 -21.55
CA GLY A 176 -6.38 -8.16 -21.01
C GLY A 176 -6.37 -8.20 -19.49
N VAL A 177 -7.44 -7.77 -18.82
CA VAL A 177 -7.55 -7.79 -17.36
C VAL A 177 -7.74 -9.24 -16.92
N THR A 178 -6.92 -9.70 -15.97
CA THR A 178 -6.90 -11.11 -15.55
C THR A 178 -7.32 -11.30 -14.10
N LEU A 179 -8.08 -12.36 -13.85
CA LEU A 179 -8.29 -12.90 -12.52
C LEU A 179 -7.00 -13.63 -12.12
N GLU A 180 -6.23 -13.02 -11.24
CA GLU A 180 -4.97 -13.58 -10.77
C GLU A 180 -5.20 -14.68 -9.76
N ALA A 181 -6.08 -14.43 -8.77
CA ALA A 181 -6.37 -15.38 -7.72
C ALA A 181 -7.71 -15.09 -7.04
N ILE A 182 -8.21 -16.10 -6.35
CA ILE A 182 -9.27 -15.99 -5.36
C ILE A 182 -8.64 -15.85 -3.98
N GLU A 183 -9.09 -14.89 -3.18
CA GLU A 183 -8.76 -14.80 -1.76
C GLU A 183 -9.98 -15.27 -0.95
N LEU A 184 -9.82 -16.30 -0.12
CA LEU A 184 -10.93 -16.87 0.64
C LEU A 184 -10.88 -16.38 2.10
N GLY A 185 -11.79 -15.46 2.44
CA GLY A 185 -11.90 -14.83 3.76
C GLY A 185 -10.99 -13.62 3.97
N HIS A 186 -11.30 -12.87 5.03
CA HIS A 186 -10.57 -11.69 5.46
C HIS A 186 -10.37 -11.70 6.98
N GLU A 187 -9.10 -11.66 7.44
CA GLU A 187 -8.69 -11.66 8.84
C GLU A 187 -9.36 -12.76 9.70
N PRO A 188 -9.20 -14.04 9.31
CA PRO A 188 -9.81 -15.15 10.05
C PRO A 188 -9.34 -15.23 11.51
N ASP A 189 -8.16 -14.69 11.83
CA ASP A 189 -7.65 -14.53 13.18
C ASP A 189 -8.51 -13.60 14.07
N ARG A 190 -9.46 -12.88 13.49
CA ARG A 190 -10.41 -12.01 14.21
C ARG A 190 -11.83 -12.57 14.29
N TYR A 191 -12.12 -13.70 13.65
CA TYR A 191 -13.45 -14.28 13.64
C TYR A 191 -13.97 -14.70 15.03
N GLY A 192 -15.24 -14.40 15.30
CA GLY A 192 -15.83 -14.54 16.64
C GLY A 192 -15.55 -13.35 17.57
N LYS A 193 -14.74 -12.38 17.12
CA LYS A 193 -14.43 -11.12 17.83
C LYS A 193 -14.80 -9.94 16.95
N ASP A 194 -14.97 -8.76 17.56
CA ASP A 194 -15.08 -7.46 16.87
C ASP A 194 -16.09 -7.41 15.69
N ASN A 195 -17.21 -8.12 15.80
CA ASN A 195 -18.25 -8.26 14.77
C ASN A 195 -17.81 -8.92 13.45
N TYR A 196 -16.80 -9.81 13.48
CA TYR A 196 -16.43 -10.62 12.32
C TYR A 196 -17.33 -11.86 12.18
N PHE A 197 -17.84 -12.10 10.97
CA PHE A 197 -19.08 -12.86 10.74
C PHE A 197 -18.96 -14.40 10.63
N LYS A 198 -17.84 -15.06 10.99
CA LYS A 198 -17.72 -16.51 10.73
C LYS A 198 -18.58 -17.43 11.61
N SER A 199 -19.04 -16.99 12.77
CA SER A 199 -19.92 -17.80 13.63
C SER A 199 -20.44 -17.01 14.84
N TRP A 200 -21.43 -17.55 15.53
CA TRP A 200 -21.78 -17.15 16.90
C TRP A 200 -20.75 -17.65 17.94
N ASP A 201 -19.73 -18.39 17.52
CA ASP A 201 -18.66 -18.88 18.39
C ASP A 201 -17.61 -17.80 18.60
N ILE A 202 -17.70 -17.14 19.75
CA ILE A 202 -16.78 -16.06 20.14
C ILE A 202 -15.33 -16.53 20.36
N HIS A 203 -15.10 -17.85 20.41
CA HIS A 203 -13.80 -18.48 20.59
C HIS A 203 -13.27 -19.11 19.29
N TRP A 204 -13.88 -18.83 18.14
CA TRP A 204 -13.47 -19.45 16.86
C TRP A 204 -12.01 -19.17 16.54
N SER A 205 -11.55 -17.92 16.72
CA SER A 205 -10.18 -17.51 16.41
C SER A 205 -9.18 -17.60 17.58
N ASP A 206 -9.54 -18.22 18.72
CA ASP A 206 -8.60 -18.35 19.84
C ASP A 206 -7.34 -19.15 19.46
N THR A 207 -7.46 -20.07 18.50
CA THR A 207 -6.32 -20.70 17.82
C THR A 207 -6.61 -20.88 16.33
N SER A 208 -5.56 -21.10 15.52
CA SER A 208 -5.73 -21.35 14.08
C SER A 208 -6.16 -22.78 13.71
N ALA A 209 -6.37 -23.67 14.69
CA ALA A 209 -6.67 -25.08 14.42
C ALA A 209 -7.97 -25.28 13.62
N LYS A 210 -9.03 -24.53 13.95
CA LYS A 210 -10.31 -24.55 13.20
C LYS A 210 -10.12 -24.05 11.79
N TYR A 211 -9.42 -22.93 11.62
CA TYR A 211 -9.10 -22.36 10.31
C TYR A 211 -8.35 -23.34 9.42
N LEU A 212 -7.29 -23.98 9.91
CA LEU A 212 -6.48 -24.92 9.12
C LEU A 212 -7.31 -26.08 8.56
N VAL A 213 -8.24 -26.62 9.35
CA VAL A 213 -9.12 -27.72 8.91
C VAL A 213 -10.22 -27.21 7.99
N GLU A 214 -10.96 -26.18 8.41
CA GLU A 214 -12.12 -25.67 7.66
C GLU A 214 -11.70 -25.07 6.32
N TRP A 215 -10.68 -24.20 6.30
CA TRP A 215 -10.26 -23.48 5.11
C TRP A 215 -9.69 -24.43 4.05
N THR A 216 -8.87 -25.40 4.45
CA THR A 216 -8.30 -26.37 3.49
C THR A 216 -9.36 -27.29 2.91
N ASN A 217 -10.35 -27.70 3.72
CA ASN A 217 -11.50 -28.46 3.22
C ASN A 217 -12.36 -27.63 2.26
N TRP A 218 -12.59 -26.35 2.55
CA TRP A 218 -13.30 -25.44 1.66
C TRP A 218 -12.61 -25.30 0.31
N VAL A 219 -11.31 -25.00 0.31
CA VAL A 219 -10.54 -24.84 -0.93
C VAL A 219 -10.57 -26.14 -1.73
N LYS A 220 -10.44 -27.29 -1.08
CA LYS A 220 -10.61 -28.60 -1.73
C LYS A 220 -11.98 -28.73 -2.38
N ASN A 221 -13.06 -28.51 -1.65
CA ASN A 221 -14.43 -28.67 -2.13
C ASN A 221 -14.73 -27.72 -3.30
N ILE A 222 -14.32 -26.45 -3.17
CA ILE A 222 -14.46 -25.43 -4.23
C ILE A 222 -13.73 -25.89 -5.49
N ILE A 223 -12.48 -26.34 -5.37
CA ILE A 223 -11.70 -26.84 -6.51
C ILE A 223 -12.39 -28.03 -7.18
N GLU A 224 -12.90 -29.00 -6.40
CA GLU A 224 -13.63 -30.15 -6.92
C GLU A 224 -14.89 -29.73 -7.69
N VAL A 225 -15.67 -28.80 -7.12
CA VAL A 225 -16.87 -28.25 -7.76
C VAL A 225 -16.52 -27.53 -9.06
N LEU A 226 -15.54 -26.63 -9.06
CA LEU A 226 -15.17 -25.86 -10.25
C LEU A 226 -14.58 -26.74 -11.35
N ARG A 227 -13.74 -27.73 -11.00
CA ARG A 227 -13.16 -28.68 -11.98
C ARG A 227 -14.21 -29.60 -12.59
N SER A 228 -15.28 -29.93 -11.87
CA SER A 228 -16.35 -30.78 -12.39
C SER A 228 -17.11 -30.17 -13.56
N GLY A 229 -17.07 -28.83 -13.70
CA GLY A 229 -17.89 -28.09 -14.66
C GLY A 229 -19.37 -27.99 -14.28
N TRP A 230 -19.76 -28.39 -13.07
CA TRP A 230 -21.16 -28.35 -12.63
C TRP A 230 -21.74 -26.92 -12.62
N LEU A 231 -20.90 -25.90 -12.38
CA LEU A 231 -21.28 -24.49 -12.37
C LEU A 231 -20.97 -23.75 -13.69
N GLY A 232 -20.56 -24.46 -14.74
CA GLY A 232 -20.18 -23.88 -16.03
C GLY A 232 -18.86 -24.42 -16.56
N LEU A 233 -18.03 -23.55 -17.14
CA LEU A 233 -16.75 -23.97 -17.69
C LEU A 233 -15.81 -24.44 -16.57
N PRO A 234 -15.19 -25.64 -16.70
CA PRO A 234 -14.18 -26.09 -15.76
C PRO A 234 -13.08 -25.05 -15.59
N TYR A 235 -12.73 -24.75 -14.34
CA TYR A 235 -11.71 -23.76 -14.01
C TYR A 235 -10.91 -24.21 -12.79
N ASP A 236 -9.64 -23.80 -12.75
CA ASP A 236 -8.71 -24.13 -11.68
C ASP A 236 -8.05 -22.85 -11.14
N PRO A 237 -8.68 -22.15 -10.19
CA PRO A 237 -8.16 -20.88 -9.70
C PRO A 237 -6.86 -21.04 -8.91
N PRO A 238 -5.92 -20.10 -9.04
CA PRO A 238 -4.96 -19.81 -7.99
C PRO A 238 -5.67 -19.24 -6.76
N PHE A 239 -5.17 -19.57 -5.57
CA PHE A 239 -5.66 -19.06 -4.31
C PHE A 239 -4.61 -18.24 -3.57
N TRP A 240 -5.06 -17.14 -2.99
CA TRP A 240 -4.42 -16.48 -1.86
C TRP A 240 -4.92 -17.10 -0.57
N THR A 241 -4.04 -17.24 0.41
CA THR A 241 -4.33 -17.86 1.70
C THR A 241 -4.01 -16.93 2.86
N ALA A 242 -4.52 -17.31 4.04
CA ALA A 242 -4.36 -16.68 5.35
C ALA A 242 -5.13 -15.37 5.48
N SER A 243 -4.73 -14.32 4.76
CA SER A 243 -5.30 -12.97 4.88
C SER A 243 -5.35 -12.48 6.34
N ILE A 244 -4.33 -12.82 7.13
CA ILE A 244 -4.33 -12.66 8.59
C ILE A 244 -3.89 -11.25 9.02
N SER A 245 -4.44 -10.75 10.12
CA SER A 245 -4.11 -9.44 10.72
C SER A 245 -3.05 -9.51 11.81
N ALA A 246 -2.91 -10.68 12.42
CA ALA A 246 -2.01 -10.91 13.53
C ALA A 246 -0.55 -10.65 13.14
N SER A 247 0.15 -9.88 13.98
CA SER A 247 1.56 -9.56 13.82
C SER A 247 2.35 -10.00 15.05
N GLY A 248 3.42 -10.78 14.83
CA GLY A 248 4.41 -11.14 15.84
C GLY A 248 4.10 -12.41 16.67
N PRO A 249 4.97 -12.76 17.64
CA PRO A 249 4.92 -14.04 18.35
C PRO A 249 3.79 -14.17 19.39
N ARG A 250 2.99 -13.11 19.61
CA ARG A 250 1.97 -13.05 20.67
C ARG A 250 0.68 -13.83 20.35
N THR A 251 0.55 -14.33 19.13
CA THR A 251 -0.53 -15.22 18.69
C THR A 251 0.10 -16.48 18.09
N GLU A 252 0.66 -17.36 18.94
CA GLU A 252 1.57 -18.43 18.51
C GLU A 252 1.06 -19.25 17.31
N SER A 253 -0.25 -19.49 17.24
CA SER A 253 -0.87 -20.27 16.16
C SER A 253 -1.24 -19.48 14.90
N TRP A 254 -1.27 -18.15 14.95
CA TRP A 254 -1.67 -17.26 13.84
C TRP A 254 -0.50 -16.58 13.13
N THR A 255 0.71 -17.13 13.22
CA THR A 255 1.86 -16.67 12.41
C THR A 255 1.92 -17.43 11.09
N GLY A 256 2.41 -16.79 10.03
CA GLY A 256 2.55 -17.45 8.74
C GLY A 256 3.43 -18.70 8.80
N LYS A 257 4.53 -18.65 9.57
CA LYS A 257 5.36 -19.82 9.83
C LYS A 257 4.57 -20.94 10.51
N TYR A 258 3.76 -20.64 11.52
CA TYR A 258 2.96 -21.66 12.18
C TYR A 258 1.96 -22.29 11.21
N LEU A 259 1.19 -21.48 10.48
CA LEU A 259 0.17 -21.99 9.56
C LEU A 259 0.79 -22.89 8.48
N VAL A 260 1.88 -22.45 7.85
CA VAL A 260 2.61 -23.23 6.84
C VAL A 260 3.12 -24.56 7.41
N ASN A 261 3.63 -24.57 8.64
CA ASN A 261 4.16 -25.78 9.27
C ASN A 261 3.09 -26.73 9.81
N ASN A 262 1.86 -26.26 10.02
CA ASN A 262 0.77 -27.02 10.64
C ASN A 262 -0.36 -27.37 9.66
N GLY A 263 -0.07 -27.44 8.37
CA GLY A 263 -0.98 -28.06 7.40
C GLY A 263 -1.81 -27.10 6.55
N LEU A 264 -1.42 -25.82 6.43
CA LEU A 264 -2.07 -24.89 5.49
C LEU A 264 -2.00 -25.35 4.02
N LEU A 265 -1.02 -26.20 3.69
CA LEU A 265 -0.69 -26.62 2.32
C LEU A 265 -0.80 -28.14 2.14
N PRO A 266 -1.99 -28.75 2.30
CA PRO A 266 -2.14 -30.17 2.11
C PRO A 266 -1.96 -30.54 0.63
N GLY A 267 -1.38 -31.71 0.36
CA GLY A 267 -0.86 -32.08 -0.97
C GLY A 267 -1.89 -32.05 -2.11
N ASN A 268 -3.18 -32.24 -1.80
CA ASN A 268 -4.27 -32.23 -2.78
C ASN A 268 -4.68 -30.82 -3.27
N ILE A 269 -4.30 -29.75 -2.55
CA ILE A 269 -4.59 -28.35 -2.94
C ILE A 269 -3.34 -27.45 -2.98
N ALA A 270 -2.18 -27.93 -2.51
CA ALA A 270 -0.95 -27.14 -2.44
C ALA A 270 -0.54 -26.51 -3.79
N ALA A 271 -0.83 -27.19 -4.90
CA ALA A 271 -0.56 -26.67 -6.24
C ALA A 271 -1.43 -25.46 -6.62
N ASN A 272 -2.57 -25.23 -5.97
CA ASN A 272 -3.46 -24.10 -6.20
C ASN A 272 -3.12 -22.90 -5.33
N ILE A 273 -2.46 -23.10 -4.18
CA ILE A 273 -2.12 -22.01 -3.26
C ILE A 273 -0.82 -21.35 -3.74
N LYS A 274 -0.90 -20.10 -4.19
CA LYS A 274 0.23 -19.39 -4.82
C LYS A 274 0.80 -18.26 -3.99
N THR A 275 -0.01 -17.67 -3.11
CA THR A 275 0.36 -16.46 -2.38
C THR A 275 -0.14 -16.53 -0.95
N PHE A 276 0.74 -16.20 -0.01
CA PHE A 276 0.41 -15.95 1.39
C PHE A 276 0.13 -14.45 1.55
N SER A 277 -1.08 -14.13 2.01
CA SER A 277 -1.54 -12.76 2.25
C SER A 277 -1.42 -12.43 3.73
N GLN A 278 -0.60 -11.44 4.06
CA GLN A 278 -0.50 -10.85 5.40
C GLN A 278 -1.09 -9.45 5.38
N HIS A 279 -1.82 -9.07 6.43
CA HIS A 279 -2.20 -7.69 6.66
C HIS A 279 -1.28 -7.03 7.69
N HIS A 280 -0.99 -5.75 7.51
CA HIS A 280 -0.20 -5.01 8.48
C HIS A 280 -0.51 -3.51 8.50
N TYR A 281 -0.83 -3.01 9.68
CA TYR A 281 -0.92 -1.58 9.96
C TYR A 281 0.14 -1.19 10.98
N SER A 282 0.76 -0.02 10.81
CA SER A 282 1.79 0.50 11.74
C SER A 282 1.23 0.85 13.14
N GLY A 283 -0.09 0.88 13.26
CA GLY A 283 -0.82 0.99 14.51
C GLY A 283 -2.32 0.89 14.30
N THR A 284 -3.09 1.32 15.30
CA THR A 284 -4.55 1.38 15.22
C THR A 284 -5.07 2.78 15.54
N ALA A 285 -6.05 3.27 14.77
CA ALA A 285 -6.81 4.48 15.11
C ALA A 285 -8.12 4.13 15.83
N CYS A 286 -8.41 2.84 16.04
CA CYS A 286 -9.63 2.40 16.71
C CYS A 286 -9.71 3.04 18.11
N LYS A 287 -10.85 3.64 18.43
CA LYS A 287 -11.08 4.35 19.71
C LYS A 287 -10.07 5.47 20.00
N GLY A 288 -9.44 6.05 18.97
CA GLY A 288 -8.51 7.19 19.11
C GLY A 288 -7.06 6.84 19.46
N ASN A 289 -6.66 5.57 19.39
CA ASN A 289 -5.35 5.08 19.86
C ASN A 289 -4.17 5.31 18.90
N ALA A 290 -4.21 6.35 18.07
CA ALA A 290 -3.16 6.62 17.11
C ALA A 290 -1.89 7.16 17.77
N LYS A 291 -0.72 6.74 17.27
CA LYS A 291 0.56 7.37 17.60
C LYS A 291 0.71 8.67 16.80
N ASP A 292 1.62 9.53 17.23
CA ASP A 292 1.92 10.78 16.53
C ASP A 292 2.58 10.56 15.16
N LEU A 293 2.58 11.62 14.35
CA LEU A 293 3.10 11.61 12.98
C LEU A 293 4.60 11.30 12.89
N GLN A 294 5.42 11.84 13.79
CA GLN A 294 6.86 11.56 13.78
C GLN A 294 7.12 10.08 14.08
N THR A 295 6.39 9.51 15.04
CA THR A 295 6.46 8.09 15.38
C THR A 295 6.08 7.19 14.20
N LEU A 296 5.10 7.56 13.38
CA LEU A 296 4.75 6.84 12.15
C LEU A 296 5.94 6.82 11.17
N MET A 297 6.58 7.98 10.95
CA MET A 297 7.68 8.11 9.98
C MET A 297 9.01 7.51 10.46
N THR A 298 9.17 7.19 11.75
CA THR A 298 10.45 6.75 12.31
C THR A 298 11.00 5.51 11.61
N LYS A 299 12.15 5.65 10.96
CA LYS A 299 12.85 4.60 10.19
C LYS A 299 13.02 3.30 10.98
N SER A 300 13.49 3.35 12.23
CA SER A 300 13.69 2.15 13.04
C SER A 300 12.38 1.40 13.35
N ARG A 301 11.27 2.10 13.53
CA ARG A 301 9.95 1.49 13.78
C ARG A 301 9.37 0.82 12.54
N ILE A 302 9.52 1.43 11.36
CA ILE A 302 9.14 0.81 10.08
C ILE A 302 9.85 -0.54 9.92
N ARG A 303 11.16 -0.56 10.21
CA ARG A 303 12.00 -1.75 10.12
C ARG A 303 11.61 -2.81 11.14
N GLU A 304 11.42 -2.42 12.40
CA GLU A 304 10.96 -3.32 13.46
C GLU A 304 9.62 -3.99 13.12
N GLY A 305 8.64 -3.21 12.67
CA GLY A 305 7.31 -3.72 12.31
C GLY A 305 7.36 -4.72 11.16
N LEU A 306 8.12 -4.44 10.11
CA LEU A 306 8.23 -5.33 8.95
C LEU A 306 9.11 -6.57 9.24
N LYS A 307 10.19 -6.43 10.01
CA LYS A 307 11.06 -7.57 10.39
C LYS A 307 10.35 -8.63 11.21
N ALA A 308 9.23 -8.29 11.86
CA ALA A 308 8.39 -9.26 12.56
C ALA A 308 7.91 -10.43 11.66
N PHE A 309 7.88 -10.23 10.33
CA PHE A 309 7.42 -11.23 9.37
C PHE A 309 8.55 -12.05 8.71
N GLU A 310 9.82 -11.83 9.04
CA GLU A 310 10.93 -12.52 8.36
C GLU A 310 10.82 -14.06 8.41
N SER A 311 10.40 -14.60 9.55
CA SER A 311 10.20 -16.04 9.70
C SER A 311 9.07 -16.58 8.84
N ASP A 312 8.03 -15.77 8.65
CA ASP A 312 6.84 -16.13 7.90
C ASP A 312 7.13 -16.10 6.40
N ILE A 313 7.85 -15.05 5.95
CA ILE A 313 8.35 -14.94 4.59
C ILE A 313 9.24 -16.13 4.24
N ARG A 314 10.22 -16.48 5.11
CA ARG A 314 11.08 -17.65 4.90
C ARG A 314 10.29 -18.95 4.82
N ALA A 315 9.30 -19.14 5.70
CA ALA A 315 8.47 -20.33 5.71
C ALA A 315 7.64 -20.47 4.42
N ALA A 316 6.94 -19.41 4.00
CA ALA A 316 6.15 -19.41 2.76
C ALA A 316 7.03 -19.67 1.53
N LYS A 317 8.15 -18.94 1.40
CA LYS A 317 9.07 -19.11 0.27
C LYS A 317 9.71 -20.50 0.20
N SER A 318 9.97 -21.14 1.34
CA SER A 318 10.47 -22.53 1.37
C SER A 318 9.51 -23.55 0.75
N LYS A 319 8.23 -23.16 0.56
CA LYS A 319 7.18 -23.96 -0.10
C LYS A 319 6.87 -23.45 -1.52
N GLY A 320 7.65 -22.51 -2.05
CA GLY A 320 7.41 -21.91 -3.36
C GLY A 320 6.20 -20.97 -3.40
N ILE A 321 5.77 -20.46 -2.24
CA ILE A 321 4.63 -19.54 -2.12
C ILE A 321 5.15 -18.11 -2.02
N ASP A 322 4.55 -17.22 -2.81
CA ASP A 322 4.85 -15.80 -2.75
C ASP A 322 4.30 -15.18 -1.46
N TYR A 323 4.92 -14.11 -0.96
CA TYR A 323 4.48 -13.44 0.26
C TYR A 323 4.21 -11.97 -0.03
N VAL A 324 2.97 -11.55 0.21
CA VAL A 324 2.51 -10.17 -0.02
C VAL A 324 1.98 -9.57 1.27
N LEU A 325 2.07 -8.24 1.36
CA LEU A 325 1.21 -7.50 2.26
C LEU A 325 -0.10 -7.23 1.52
N GLY A 326 -1.06 -8.15 1.61
CA GLY A 326 -2.33 -8.12 0.87
C GLY A 326 -3.29 -7.04 1.36
N GLU A 327 -3.01 -6.49 2.53
CA GLU A 327 -3.63 -5.27 3.03
C GLU A 327 -2.66 -4.55 3.98
N ALA A 328 -2.28 -3.33 3.66
CA ALA A 328 -1.45 -2.54 4.58
C ALA A 328 -1.83 -1.07 4.56
N ASN A 329 -1.66 -0.39 5.69
CA ASN A 329 -1.64 1.06 5.70
C ASN A 329 -1.02 1.62 7.01
N SER A 330 -1.13 2.93 7.23
CA SER A 330 -0.60 3.62 8.41
C SER A 330 -1.25 3.12 9.70
N PHE A 331 -2.57 3.33 9.86
CA PHE A 331 -3.32 2.95 11.05
C PHE A 331 -4.64 2.26 10.67
N SER A 332 -4.96 1.14 11.31
CA SER A 332 -6.26 0.46 11.12
C SER A 332 -7.44 1.32 11.62
N CYS A 333 -8.68 0.89 11.36
CA CYS A 333 -9.90 1.68 11.59
C CYS A 333 -9.94 2.98 10.77
N HIS A 334 -9.65 2.86 9.47
CA HIS A 334 -9.79 3.93 8.44
C HIS A 334 -8.79 5.09 8.58
N GLY A 335 -7.75 4.91 9.41
CA GLY A 335 -6.66 5.86 9.56
C GLY A 335 -6.89 6.92 10.63
N ALA A 336 -5.78 7.54 11.04
CA ALA A 336 -5.74 8.58 12.05
C ALA A 336 -5.75 9.98 11.41
N ALA A 337 -6.66 10.86 11.84
CA ALA A 337 -6.71 12.24 11.38
C ALA A 337 -5.46 13.01 11.80
N GLY A 338 -4.90 13.84 10.91
CA GLY A 338 -3.66 14.59 11.15
C GLY A 338 -2.39 13.74 11.08
N VAL A 339 -2.52 12.43 10.80
CA VAL A 339 -1.38 11.51 10.70
C VAL A 339 -1.41 10.72 9.39
N SER A 340 -2.54 10.12 9.05
CA SER A 340 -2.68 9.28 7.85
C SER A 340 -2.99 10.09 6.58
N ASN A 341 -3.65 11.23 6.74
CA ASN A 341 -4.13 12.10 5.65
C ASN A 341 -3.25 13.35 5.42
N VAL A 342 -1.98 13.30 5.84
CA VAL A 342 -1.05 14.44 5.78
C VAL A 342 0.29 14.04 5.12
N ALA A 343 1.09 15.01 4.71
CA ALA A 343 2.29 14.82 3.90
C ALA A 343 3.34 13.87 4.49
N GLY A 344 3.44 13.78 5.82
CA GLY A 344 4.32 12.81 6.46
C GLY A 344 3.93 11.35 6.20
N SER A 345 2.67 11.05 5.86
CA SER A 345 2.28 9.71 5.44
C SER A 345 2.90 9.31 4.11
N ALA A 346 3.25 10.26 3.22
CA ALA A 346 4.00 9.98 2.00
C ALA A 346 5.44 9.54 2.30
N ILE A 347 6.08 10.17 3.29
CA ILE A 347 7.42 9.81 3.75
C ILE A 347 7.43 8.39 4.33
N TRP A 348 6.48 8.09 5.22
CA TRP A 348 6.29 6.75 5.79
C TRP A 348 6.00 5.71 4.70
N ALA A 349 5.03 5.95 3.82
CA ALA A 349 4.58 4.97 2.84
C ALA A 349 5.70 4.59 1.87
N LEU A 350 6.54 5.55 1.46
CA LEU A 350 7.66 5.30 0.56
C LEU A 350 8.75 4.44 1.22
N ASP A 351 9.17 4.78 2.44
CA ASP A 351 10.17 4.00 3.19
C ASP A 351 9.64 2.61 3.55
N TYR A 352 8.37 2.51 3.97
CA TYR A 352 7.67 1.25 4.24
C TYR A 352 7.65 0.33 3.02
N LEU A 353 7.25 0.87 1.86
CA LEU A 353 7.19 0.15 0.60
C LEU A 353 8.57 -0.36 0.18
N LEU A 354 9.57 0.51 0.11
CA LEU A 354 10.92 0.14 -0.33
C LEU A 354 11.65 -0.79 0.66
N TYR A 355 11.35 -0.68 1.95
CA TYR A 355 11.87 -1.62 2.94
C TYR A 355 11.23 -3.00 2.84
N ALA A 356 9.94 -3.10 2.51
CA ALA A 356 9.25 -4.37 2.34
C ALA A 356 9.94 -5.27 1.29
N SER A 357 10.40 -4.69 0.17
CA SER A 357 11.14 -5.44 -0.86
C SER A 357 12.47 -6.02 -0.37
N GLN A 358 13.10 -5.42 0.66
CA GLN A 358 14.37 -5.91 1.24
C GLN A 358 14.16 -7.22 2.00
N LEU A 359 12.97 -7.43 2.55
CA LEU A 359 12.60 -8.67 3.25
C LEU A 359 12.09 -9.73 2.26
N GLY A 360 11.92 -9.36 0.99
CA GLY A 360 11.39 -10.23 -0.05
C GLY A 360 9.87 -10.31 -0.06
N ILE A 361 9.17 -9.32 0.49
CA ILE A 361 7.74 -9.12 0.24
C ILE A 361 7.59 -8.67 -1.21
N SER A 362 6.81 -9.39 -2.02
CA SER A 362 6.78 -9.13 -3.47
C SER A 362 5.97 -7.88 -3.83
N ARG A 363 4.90 -7.60 -3.07
CA ARG A 363 3.96 -6.47 -3.28
C ARG A 363 3.37 -5.99 -1.97
N VAL A 364 3.06 -4.70 -1.94
CA VAL A 364 2.30 -4.04 -0.87
C VAL A 364 1.00 -3.50 -1.44
N TYR A 365 -0.12 -4.03 -0.95
CA TYR A 365 -1.45 -3.62 -1.34
C TYR A 365 -1.98 -2.60 -0.32
N PHE A 366 -1.76 -1.32 -0.61
CA PHE A 366 -2.23 -0.25 0.28
C PHE A 366 -3.75 -0.20 0.30
N HIS A 367 -4.32 -0.40 1.49
CA HIS A 367 -5.78 -0.51 1.64
C HIS A 367 -6.48 0.82 1.40
N GLN A 368 -7.68 0.74 0.85
CA GLN A 368 -8.49 1.86 0.44
C GLN A 368 -9.98 1.59 0.73
N GLY A 369 -10.71 2.66 1.06
CA GLY A 369 -12.17 2.64 1.18
C GLY A 369 -12.71 4.06 1.04
N VAL A 370 -13.95 4.22 0.59
CA VAL A 370 -14.50 5.58 0.36
C VAL A 370 -14.51 6.36 1.66
N GLY A 371 -13.79 7.49 1.67
CA GLY A 371 -13.67 8.39 2.82
C GLY A 371 -12.69 7.94 3.90
N TYR A 372 -11.83 6.96 3.63
CA TYR A 372 -10.79 6.55 4.59
C TYR A 372 -9.63 7.55 4.59
N LYS A 373 -9.15 7.90 5.78
CA LYS A 373 -8.12 8.94 5.99
C LYS A 373 -6.75 8.50 5.47
N PHE A 374 -6.50 7.20 5.33
CA PHE A 374 -5.24 6.67 4.82
C PHE A 374 -5.23 6.37 3.32
N ASN A 375 -6.34 6.68 2.62
CA ASN A 375 -6.41 6.45 1.18
C ASN A 375 -5.23 7.10 0.48
N PHE A 376 -4.84 6.53 -0.64
CA PHE A 376 -3.99 7.21 -1.63
C PHE A 376 -4.90 7.97 -2.60
N ILE A 377 -6.06 7.39 -2.93
CA ILE A 377 -6.99 7.94 -3.91
C ILE A 377 -8.38 8.00 -3.28
N GLN A 378 -9.06 9.14 -3.39
CA GLN A 378 -10.48 9.28 -3.09
C GLN A 378 -11.24 9.46 -4.41
N PRO A 379 -11.89 8.41 -4.95
CA PRO A 379 -12.33 8.37 -6.34
C PRO A 379 -13.68 9.06 -6.59
N THR A 380 -14.44 9.33 -5.53
CA THR A 380 -15.81 9.87 -5.61
C THR A 380 -15.98 11.04 -4.65
N ALA A 381 -16.99 11.87 -4.93
CA ALA A 381 -17.29 13.02 -4.10
C ALA A 381 -17.78 12.60 -2.70
N LEU A 382 -17.37 13.35 -1.68
CA LEU A 382 -17.72 13.12 -0.29
C LEU A 382 -18.70 14.20 0.20
N SER A 383 -19.90 13.77 0.62
CA SER A 383 -20.93 14.66 1.18
C SER A 383 -20.74 14.94 2.68
N ARG A 384 -19.82 14.22 3.33
CA ARG A 384 -19.40 14.43 4.71
C ARG A 384 -17.87 14.40 4.80
N SER A 385 -17.33 15.20 5.69
CA SER A 385 -15.90 15.27 5.97
C SER A 385 -15.41 13.91 6.48
N PRO A 386 -14.35 13.33 5.87
CA PRO A 386 -13.75 12.12 6.39
C PRO A 386 -13.01 12.35 7.71
N LEU A 387 -12.83 13.60 8.17
CA LEU A 387 -12.08 13.91 9.38
C LEU A 387 -12.95 13.91 10.63
N ASP A 388 -14.16 14.47 10.55
CA ASP A 388 -15.02 14.77 11.69
C ASP A 388 -16.52 14.48 11.45
N ASN A 389 -16.88 13.92 10.30
CA ASN A 389 -18.27 13.61 9.90
C ASN A 389 -19.17 14.85 9.71
N SER A 390 -18.62 16.07 9.66
CA SER A 390 -19.40 17.26 9.34
C SER A 390 -19.94 17.21 7.91
N ALA A 391 -21.15 17.75 7.68
CA ALA A 391 -21.75 17.81 6.35
C ALA A 391 -20.96 18.77 5.43
N MET A 392 -20.84 18.42 4.16
CA MET A 392 -20.15 19.20 3.13
C MET A 392 -21.12 19.61 2.04
N SER A 393 -21.33 20.93 1.88
CA SER A 393 -22.18 21.50 0.83
C SER A 393 -21.44 22.70 0.21
N PRO A 394 -20.95 22.58 -1.05
CA PRO A 394 -21.03 21.40 -1.92
C PRO A 394 -20.18 20.21 -1.42
N PRO A 395 -20.45 18.97 -1.91
CA PRO A 395 -19.59 17.82 -1.64
C PRO A 395 -18.13 18.05 -2.07
N HIS A 396 -17.19 17.52 -1.30
CA HIS A 396 -15.77 17.55 -1.67
C HIS A 396 -15.54 16.65 -2.89
N GLN A 397 -15.02 17.20 -3.98
CA GLN A 397 -14.77 16.46 -5.22
C GLN A 397 -13.66 15.42 -5.07
N PRO A 398 -13.54 14.42 -5.98
CA PRO A 398 -12.43 13.46 -5.98
C PRO A 398 -11.05 14.11 -5.87
N TYR A 399 -10.13 13.44 -5.18
CA TYR A 399 -8.78 13.95 -4.92
C TYR A 399 -7.79 12.82 -4.61
N VAL A 400 -6.50 13.09 -4.81
CA VAL A 400 -5.42 12.24 -4.30
C VAL A 400 -5.03 12.72 -2.91
N GLN A 401 -4.67 11.78 -2.04
CA GLN A 401 -4.12 12.09 -0.72
C GLN A 401 -2.60 12.21 -0.78
N PRO A 402 -1.94 12.81 0.23
CA PRO A 402 -0.49 12.98 0.20
C PRO A 402 0.31 11.69 0.00
N SER A 403 -0.16 10.57 0.56
CA SER A 403 0.46 9.24 0.39
C SER A 403 0.54 8.77 -1.07
N TYR A 404 -0.30 9.29 -1.97
CA TYR A 404 -0.21 9.01 -3.41
C TYR A 404 1.15 9.37 -4.01
N TYR A 405 1.82 10.40 -3.49
CA TYR A 405 3.16 10.78 -3.93
C TYR A 405 4.20 9.69 -3.64
N ALA A 406 4.01 8.86 -2.60
CA ALA A 406 4.85 7.69 -2.37
C ALA A 406 4.75 6.68 -3.52
N ALA A 407 3.54 6.45 -4.05
CA ALA A 407 3.32 5.57 -5.19
C ALA A 407 4.00 6.12 -6.45
N ILE A 408 3.84 7.41 -6.75
CA ILE A 408 4.49 8.08 -7.88
C ILE A 408 6.03 7.97 -7.80
N ILE A 409 6.60 8.29 -6.64
CA ILE A 409 8.06 8.30 -6.46
C ILE A 409 8.62 6.87 -6.55
N ALA A 410 7.97 5.89 -5.91
CA ALA A 410 8.39 4.50 -6.00
C ALA A 410 8.29 3.99 -7.45
N ALA A 411 7.20 4.30 -8.15
CA ALA A 411 7.02 3.95 -9.55
C ALA A 411 8.13 4.53 -10.45
N GLU A 412 8.48 5.81 -10.28
CA GLU A 412 9.59 6.43 -11.01
C GLU A 412 10.95 5.84 -10.65
N ALA A 413 11.20 5.54 -9.37
CA ALA A 413 12.44 4.92 -8.93
C ALA A 413 12.60 3.51 -9.52
N ILE A 414 11.54 2.70 -9.52
CA ILE A 414 11.52 1.35 -10.10
C ILE A 414 11.67 1.39 -11.62
N GLY A 415 10.93 2.27 -12.30
CA GLY A 415 11.00 2.43 -13.76
C GLY A 415 10.43 1.27 -14.57
N THR A 416 10.70 1.28 -15.88
CA THR A 416 10.05 0.41 -16.88
C THR A 416 10.87 -0.83 -17.29
N SER A 417 12.06 -1.02 -16.74
CA SER A 417 13.00 -2.06 -17.20
C SER A 417 12.47 -3.50 -17.01
N GLY A 418 11.59 -3.70 -16.01
CA GLY A 418 11.08 -5.01 -15.62
C GLY A 418 12.11 -5.90 -14.91
N ASN A 419 13.36 -5.48 -14.78
CA ASN A 419 14.45 -6.21 -14.12
C ASN A 419 15.15 -5.40 -13.03
N THR A 420 14.51 -4.34 -12.54
CA THR A 420 15.06 -3.46 -11.50
C THR A 420 15.37 -4.24 -10.23
N ARG A 421 16.57 -4.01 -9.70
CA ARG A 421 17.00 -4.48 -8.39
C ARG A 421 17.19 -3.30 -7.45
N VAL A 422 16.94 -3.50 -6.16
CA VAL A 422 17.02 -2.47 -5.14
C VAL A 422 17.75 -3.00 -3.91
N VAL A 423 18.53 -2.13 -3.27
CA VAL A 423 19.17 -2.40 -1.97
C VAL A 423 19.03 -1.18 -1.06
N GLU A 424 18.70 -1.39 0.20
CA GLU A 424 18.82 -0.34 1.22
C GLU A 424 20.30 0.00 1.44
N LEU A 425 20.61 1.29 1.45
CA LEU A 425 21.93 1.82 1.73
C LEU A 425 22.11 2.04 3.24
N SER A 426 23.29 1.71 3.74
CA SER A 426 23.68 2.01 5.12
C SER A 426 23.85 3.52 5.31
N THR A 427 23.16 4.07 6.30
CA THR A 427 23.29 5.47 6.73
C THR A 427 23.54 5.50 8.23
N SER A 428 24.42 6.40 8.69
CA SER A 428 24.70 6.60 10.12
C SER A 428 23.69 7.53 10.82
N ASP A 429 22.82 8.19 10.06
CA ASP A 429 21.73 9.01 10.58
C ASP A 429 20.43 8.19 10.65
N GLU A 430 19.85 8.11 11.84
CA GLU A 430 18.64 7.32 12.12
C GLU A 430 17.38 7.87 11.42
N SER A 431 17.40 9.14 10.97
CA SER A 431 16.31 9.77 10.26
C SER A 431 16.41 9.65 8.74
N VAL A 432 17.58 9.28 8.21
CA VAL A 432 17.81 9.18 6.77
C VAL A 432 17.76 7.73 6.30
N SER A 433 16.88 7.41 5.35
CA SER A 433 16.92 6.17 4.59
C SER A 433 17.53 6.41 3.22
N GLY A 434 18.26 5.43 2.69
CA GLY A 434 18.81 5.46 1.33
C GLY A 434 18.51 4.16 0.61
N TYR A 435 18.26 4.21 -0.69
CA TYR A 435 18.02 3.05 -1.53
C TYR A 435 18.72 3.23 -2.88
N ALA A 436 19.49 2.24 -3.33
CA ALA A 436 20.08 2.23 -4.67
C ALA A 436 19.32 1.27 -5.58
N PHE A 437 19.07 1.71 -6.81
CA PHE A 437 18.32 1.00 -7.84
C PHE A 437 19.23 0.71 -9.04
N TYR A 438 19.12 -0.51 -9.54
CA TYR A 438 19.96 -1.04 -10.61
C TYR A 438 19.09 -1.62 -11.72
N GLU A 439 19.48 -1.38 -12.97
CA GLU A 439 18.96 -2.12 -14.12
C GLU A 439 19.95 -3.24 -14.45
N GLY A 440 19.55 -4.48 -14.16
CA GLY A 440 20.50 -5.59 -14.07
C GLY A 440 21.51 -5.36 -12.95
N ASP A 441 22.78 -5.19 -13.30
CA ASP A 441 23.85 -4.86 -12.34
C ASP A 441 24.26 -3.38 -12.38
N THR A 442 23.70 -2.55 -13.26
CA THR A 442 24.14 -1.16 -13.45
C THR A 442 23.35 -0.21 -12.56
N LEU A 443 24.03 0.58 -11.72
CA LEU A 443 23.40 1.62 -10.92
C LEU A 443 22.75 2.68 -11.82
N VAL A 444 21.45 2.90 -11.66
CA VAL A 444 20.71 3.93 -12.42
C VAL A 444 20.17 5.03 -11.54
N LYS A 445 19.82 4.73 -10.28
CA LYS A 445 19.23 5.72 -9.36
C LYS A 445 19.62 5.47 -7.92
N ALA A 446 19.62 6.53 -7.11
CA ALA A 446 19.67 6.46 -5.65
C ALA A 446 18.61 7.38 -5.06
N LEU A 447 17.81 6.87 -4.13
CA LEU A 447 16.74 7.61 -3.47
C LEU A 447 17.04 7.78 -1.98
N PHE A 448 16.84 9.00 -1.48
CA PHE A 448 17.08 9.36 -0.09
C PHE A 448 15.82 9.95 0.52
N ILE A 449 15.50 9.53 1.75
CA ILE A 449 14.30 9.93 2.49
C ILE A 449 14.73 10.51 3.83
N ASN A 450 14.29 11.71 4.18
CA ASN A 450 14.48 12.26 5.52
C ASN A 450 13.16 12.21 6.31
N SER A 451 13.12 11.29 7.26
CA SER A 451 11.96 11.00 8.11
C SER A 451 11.80 11.92 9.32
N LYS A 452 12.68 12.91 9.49
CA LYS A 452 12.51 13.94 10.51
C LYS A 452 11.35 14.86 10.12
N ALA A 453 10.39 15.02 11.01
CA ALA A 453 9.26 15.91 10.82
C ALA A 453 9.73 17.37 10.79
N HIS A 454 9.26 18.12 9.81
CA HIS A 454 9.21 19.57 9.84
C HIS A 454 7.75 19.98 10.02
N LEU A 455 7.40 20.46 11.20
CA LEU A 455 6.05 20.84 11.58
C LEU A 455 5.80 22.32 11.24
N ARG A 456 4.52 22.72 11.13
CA ARG A 456 4.18 24.12 10.85
C ARG A 456 4.69 25.08 11.95
N SER A 457 4.80 24.59 13.18
CA SER A 457 5.27 25.35 14.33
C SER A 457 6.78 25.52 14.39
N ASP A 458 7.55 24.87 13.51
CA ASP A 458 9.02 24.92 13.56
C ASP A 458 9.54 26.21 12.92
N ASP A 459 10.42 26.92 13.63
CA ASP A 459 11.03 28.16 13.15
C ASP A 459 11.98 27.95 11.95
N ALA A 460 12.62 26.79 11.86
CA ALA A 460 13.58 26.46 10.81
C ALA A 460 13.48 24.98 10.41
N ARG A 461 13.66 24.73 9.11
CA ARG A 461 13.71 23.38 8.56
C ARG A 461 15.14 22.84 8.62
N SER A 462 15.38 21.84 9.47
CA SER A 462 16.70 21.19 9.52
C SER A 462 17.03 20.48 8.21
N GLN A 463 18.31 20.32 7.92
CA GLN A 463 18.81 19.63 6.74
C GLN A 463 20.08 18.83 7.07
N VAL A 464 20.32 17.77 6.30
CA VAL A 464 21.52 16.93 6.36
C VAL A 464 22.25 17.05 5.03
N SER A 465 23.58 17.23 5.05
CA SER A 465 24.40 17.17 3.84
C SER A 465 24.63 15.70 3.48
N ILE A 466 24.20 15.26 2.30
CA ILE A 466 24.43 13.92 1.77
C ILE A 466 25.64 13.97 0.85
N ASN A 467 26.71 13.29 1.21
CA ASN A 467 27.88 13.13 0.36
C ASN A 467 27.84 11.73 -0.28
N LEU A 468 27.88 11.68 -1.60
CA LEU A 468 27.78 10.44 -2.36
C LEU A 468 29.19 9.89 -2.61
N GLU A 469 29.50 8.75 -1.99
CA GLU A 469 30.71 8.00 -2.31
C GLU A 469 30.34 6.82 -3.19
N LEU A 470 30.67 6.91 -4.47
CA LEU A 470 30.53 5.77 -5.37
C LEU A 470 31.80 4.94 -5.34
N ASP A 471 31.66 3.62 -5.24
CA ASP A 471 32.80 2.69 -5.26
C ASP A 471 33.41 2.52 -6.68
N ALA A 472 32.86 3.21 -7.68
CA ALA A 472 33.45 3.43 -8.99
C ALA A 472 33.31 4.91 -9.43
N PRO A 473 34.22 5.42 -10.29
CA PRO A 473 34.12 6.80 -10.78
C PRO A 473 32.86 6.99 -11.62
N VAL A 474 32.01 7.94 -11.22
CA VAL A 474 30.96 8.49 -12.09
C VAL A 474 31.54 9.70 -12.79
N SER A 475 31.63 9.64 -14.12
CA SER A 475 32.00 10.80 -14.93
C SER A 475 30.77 11.66 -15.18
N GLY A 476 30.82 12.94 -14.78
CA GLY A 476 29.83 13.94 -15.17
C GLY A 476 28.81 14.27 -14.08
N LEU A 477 27.81 15.06 -14.49
CA LEU A 477 26.74 15.54 -13.63
C LEU A 477 25.63 14.48 -13.54
N VAL A 478 25.00 14.38 -12.39
CA VAL A 478 23.79 13.58 -12.16
C VAL A 478 22.60 14.50 -11.97
N THR A 479 21.38 13.98 -12.17
CA THR A 479 20.16 14.77 -11.95
C THR A 479 19.58 14.47 -10.58
N LEU A 480 19.10 15.51 -9.89
CA LEU A 480 18.40 15.42 -8.62
C LEU A 480 16.97 15.92 -8.76
N LYS A 481 16.01 15.06 -8.41
CA LYS A 481 14.57 15.39 -8.37
C LYS A 481 14.06 15.29 -6.94
N ARG A 482 13.21 16.22 -6.51
CA ARG A 482 12.79 16.35 -5.10
C ARG A 482 11.29 16.26 -4.93
N LEU A 483 10.87 15.65 -3.82
CA LEU A 483 9.52 15.78 -3.29
C LEU A 483 9.50 17.02 -2.40
N PHE A 484 8.82 18.06 -2.86
CA PHE A 484 8.54 19.21 -2.04
C PHE A 484 7.32 18.93 -1.17
N ILE A 485 7.47 19.16 0.14
CA ILE A 485 6.41 19.14 1.13
C ILE A 485 6.44 20.48 1.88
N PRO A 486 5.32 21.22 2.05
CA PRO A 486 5.29 22.44 2.84
C PRO A 486 5.72 22.20 4.29
N HIS A 487 5.08 21.24 4.96
CA HIS A 487 5.37 20.73 6.31
C HIS A 487 4.72 19.34 6.44
N ALA A 488 5.15 18.53 7.40
CA ALA A 488 4.71 17.15 7.55
C ALA A 488 3.19 17.01 7.78
N GLU A 489 2.56 18.01 8.42
CA GLU A 489 1.12 18.02 8.73
C GLU A 489 0.26 18.58 7.58
N ALA A 490 0.86 18.97 6.45
CA ALA A 490 0.13 19.53 5.32
C ALA A 490 -0.78 18.46 4.70
N SER A 491 -2.04 18.78 4.41
CA SER A 491 -2.97 17.89 3.72
C SER A 491 -2.87 17.96 2.18
N GLY A 492 -1.99 18.81 1.66
CA GLY A 492 -1.78 19.03 0.22
C GLY A 492 -0.68 20.07 -0.05
N GLY A 493 -0.54 20.45 -1.31
CA GLY A 493 0.54 21.32 -1.79
C GLY A 493 1.86 20.59 -2.04
N LEU A 494 1.81 19.26 -2.20
CA LEU A 494 2.99 18.47 -2.51
C LEU A 494 3.34 18.64 -4.00
N THR A 495 4.63 18.58 -4.34
CA THR A 495 5.05 18.44 -5.75
C THR A 495 6.22 17.50 -5.88
N TRP A 496 6.22 16.67 -6.93
CA TRP A 496 7.32 15.79 -7.27
C TRP A 496 8.08 16.35 -8.48
N GLY A 497 9.27 16.90 -8.24
CA GLY A 497 10.02 17.64 -9.25
C GLY A 497 9.21 18.78 -9.86
N GLY A 498 8.43 19.51 -9.05
CA GLY A 498 7.58 20.61 -9.52
C GLY A 498 6.25 20.20 -10.18
N LEU A 499 5.94 18.91 -10.27
CA LEU A 499 4.64 18.42 -10.74
C LEU A 499 3.70 18.10 -9.58
N SER A 500 2.47 18.58 -9.66
CA SER A 500 1.39 18.23 -8.72
C SER A 500 0.38 17.28 -9.36
N TYR A 501 -0.06 16.28 -8.61
CA TYR A 501 -1.14 15.36 -8.95
C TYR A 501 -2.46 15.70 -8.24
N GLU A 502 -2.47 16.79 -7.46
CA GLU A 502 -3.65 17.30 -6.75
C GLU A 502 -4.55 18.08 -7.70
N THR A 503 -5.04 17.40 -8.74
CA THR A 503 -5.80 17.98 -9.84
C THR A 503 -7.17 17.32 -9.95
N PRO A 504 -8.17 18.00 -10.56
CA PRO A 504 -9.53 17.46 -10.68
C PRO A 504 -9.65 16.17 -11.49
N ASP A 505 -8.64 15.82 -12.29
CA ASP A 505 -8.59 14.62 -13.14
C ASP A 505 -7.45 13.66 -12.75
N ALA A 506 -6.77 13.90 -11.62
CA ALA A 506 -5.59 13.19 -11.13
C ALA A 506 -4.35 13.22 -12.06
N ARG A 507 -4.36 13.99 -13.17
CA ARG A 507 -3.20 14.10 -14.06
C ARG A 507 -2.20 15.12 -13.52
N ALA A 508 -0.91 14.84 -13.73
CA ALA A 508 0.16 15.73 -13.33
C ALA A 508 0.06 17.08 -14.04
N THR A 509 0.21 18.17 -13.28
CA THR A 509 0.31 19.55 -13.82
C THR A 509 1.50 20.28 -13.20
N GLY A 510 1.98 21.32 -13.86
CA GLY A 510 3.14 22.10 -13.42
C GLY A 510 4.31 22.00 -14.41
N VAL A 511 5.48 22.42 -13.96
CA VAL A 511 6.72 22.41 -14.76
C VAL A 511 7.70 21.45 -14.10
N SER A 512 8.15 20.44 -14.83
CA SER A 512 9.16 19.51 -14.36
C SER A 512 10.47 20.24 -14.05
N ARG A 513 11.01 20.01 -12.87
CA ARG A 513 12.26 20.58 -12.36
C ARG A 513 13.17 19.48 -11.86
N VAL A 514 14.39 19.51 -12.35
CA VAL A 514 15.52 18.71 -11.89
C VAL A 514 16.73 19.62 -11.70
N GLU A 515 17.55 19.32 -10.71
CA GLU A 515 18.83 20.00 -10.48
C GLU A 515 19.95 19.16 -11.11
N SER A 516 20.98 19.78 -11.67
CA SER A 516 22.22 19.10 -12.04
C SER A 516 23.23 19.25 -10.91
N ILE A 517 23.73 18.14 -10.37
CA ILE A 517 24.69 18.14 -9.27
C ILE A 517 25.94 17.33 -9.67
N ASN A 518 27.09 17.73 -9.14
CA ASN A 518 28.29 16.91 -9.16
C ASN A 518 28.21 15.94 -7.97
N PRO A 519 28.24 14.60 -8.18
CA PRO A 519 28.16 13.64 -7.08
C PRO A 519 29.17 13.88 -5.95
N ALA A 520 30.36 14.39 -6.29
CA ALA A 520 31.43 14.70 -5.33
C ALA A 520 31.08 15.85 -4.37
N ASP A 521 30.22 16.78 -4.80
CA ASP A 521 29.79 17.93 -3.97
C ASP A 521 28.61 17.56 -3.05
N GLY A 522 27.92 16.45 -3.34
CA GLY A 522 26.75 16.02 -2.60
C GLY A 522 25.54 16.96 -2.77
N PHE A 523 24.59 16.87 -1.84
CA PHE A 523 23.43 17.77 -1.78
C PHE A 523 22.85 17.86 -0.37
N TYR A 524 22.09 18.92 -0.09
CA TYR A 524 21.32 19.00 1.16
C TYR A 524 19.96 18.30 1.03
N LEU A 525 19.65 17.44 1.99
CA LEU A 525 18.35 16.80 2.16
C LEU A 525 17.64 17.38 3.39
N ARG A 526 16.52 18.06 3.18
CA ARG A 526 15.76 18.74 4.22
C ARG A 526 14.87 17.77 4.99
N ALA A 527 14.49 18.13 6.22
CA ALA A 527 13.51 17.38 7.01
C ALA A 527 12.17 17.28 6.26
N THR A 528 11.57 16.08 6.25
CA THR A 528 10.34 15.79 5.50
C THR A 528 10.51 16.09 4.01
N GLU A 529 11.54 15.50 3.41
CA GLU A 529 11.87 15.60 1.98
C GLU A 529 12.30 14.23 1.45
N VAL A 530 12.10 14.03 0.15
CA VAL A 530 12.65 12.89 -0.60
C VAL A 530 13.46 13.44 -1.77
N ALA A 531 14.60 12.83 -2.06
CA ALA A 531 15.40 13.17 -3.22
C ALA A 531 15.77 11.91 -4.02
N LEU A 532 15.56 11.94 -5.33
CA LEU A 532 15.97 10.91 -6.28
C LEU A 532 17.12 11.44 -7.12
N VAL A 533 18.29 10.84 -6.96
CA VAL A 533 19.45 10.99 -7.83
C VAL A 533 19.28 10.01 -8.98
N SER A 534 19.36 10.47 -10.22
CA SER A 534 19.46 9.60 -11.40
C SER A 534 20.84 9.77 -12.03
N PHE A 535 21.52 8.65 -12.21
CA PHE A 535 22.82 8.56 -12.85
C PHE A 535 22.58 8.46 -14.35
N GLY A 536 23.18 9.37 -15.12
CA GLY A 536 23.13 9.29 -16.57
C GLY A 536 23.93 8.08 -17.06
N ASN A 537 23.53 7.49 -18.18
CA ASN A 537 24.45 6.78 -19.05
C ASN A 537 25.08 7.75 -20.03
#